data_AF-A0A5Q4GMK5-F1
#
_entry.id   AF-A0A5Q4GMK5-F1
#
_cell.length_a   1.000
_cell.length_b   1.000
_cell.length_c   1.000
_cell.angle_alpha   90.00
_cell.angle_beta   90.00
_cell.angle_gamma   90.00
#
_symmetry.space_group_name_H-M   'P 1'
#
loop_
_entity.id
_entity.type
_entity.pdbx_description
1 polymer ?
#
loop_
_entity_poly.entity_id
_entity_poly.type
_entity_poly.pdbx_seq_one_letter_code
_entity_poly.pdbx_strand_id
1 'polypeptide(L)'
;EDVFLASLADRTDSKSDDSDPSGKDAPKTAGYRRASRLAIMVLVLIVFGPVVWRCWPKEVSRWYVAIATERQLDGNFSGAEQALTMAARWDDESASILQQRGDLLIDQGRYEEAFDDYVRAVQLNPDDPMGRIKRSVALQHLGRHAEAIEEWLEIKTLWRDRGQEVFAIALNGLAYARALGDSDLDLALDEVNRALQFGGRRPESRAAMLDTRGYIHFLRGDYPAARQDLDRAIDSMERVLVNTSGLKSYPDPREQQQDLKQLKHHVAVMYYHRALLFESWGELELAARDLHRVRELGFEPGDHLF
;
A
#
# COMPACT_ATOMS: atom_id res chain seq x y z
N GLU A 1 67.73 4.44 4.00
CA GLU A 1 67.77 3.11 4.64
C GLU A 1 66.96 2.14 3.79
N ASP A 2 67.39 1.83 2.57
CA ASP A 2 68.53 0.96 2.19
C ASP A 2 68.27 -0.50 2.60
N VAL A 3 67.93 -1.41 1.67
CA VAL A 3 68.79 -2.10 0.67
C VAL A 3 69.45 -3.36 1.25
N PHE A 4 69.19 -4.49 0.55
CA PHE A 4 69.97 -5.74 0.41
C PHE A 4 70.08 -6.71 1.62
N LEU A 5 69.67 -7.98 1.51
CA LEU A 5 70.21 -9.13 0.74
C LEU A 5 71.57 -9.65 1.25
N ALA A 6 71.59 -10.94 1.61
CA ALA A 6 72.59 -11.96 1.24
C ALA A 6 72.47 -13.16 2.21
N SER A 7 72.06 -14.34 1.73
CA SER A 7 72.94 -15.38 1.19
C SER A 7 73.64 -16.19 2.29
N LEU A 8 73.38 -17.49 2.32
CA LEU A 8 74.45 -18.50 2.24
C LEU A 8 73.83 -19.87 1.99
N ALA A 9 74.07 -20.36 0.79
CA ALA A 9 73.98 -21.77 0.45
C ALA A 9 75.22 -22.51 0.97
N ASP A 10 75.05 -23.82 1.05
CA ASP A 10 76.07 -24.86 0.88
C ASP A 10 76.83 -25.34 2.13
N ARG A 11 76.57 -26.59 2.56
CA ARG A 11 77.51 -27.71 2.35
C ARG A 11 77.14 -29.02 3.07
N THR A 12 77.19 -30.08 2.25
CA THR A 12 77.78 -31.42 2.48
C THR A 12 77.14 -32.45 3.43
N ASP A 13 76.72 -33.54 2.79
CA ASP A 13 77.06 -34.95 3.04
C ASP A 13 76.97 -35.54 4.47
N SER A 14 76.12 -36.54 4.63
CA SER A 14 76.60 -37.93 4.68
C SER A 14 75.45 -38.93 4.69
N LYS A 15 75.65 -40.02 3.95
CA LYS A 15 74.82 -41.23 3.93
C LYS A 15 74.91 -41.95 5.28
N SER A 16 73.78 -42.46 5.76
CA SER A 16 73.73 -43.79 6.39
C SER A 16 72.39 -44.44 6.04
N ASP A 17 72.48 -45.52 5.28
CA ASP A 17 71.43 -46.52 5.12
C ASP A 17 70.97 -47.01 6.49
N ASP A 18 69.66 -47.02 6.72
CA ASP A 18 69.02 -48.08 7.50
C ASP A 18 67.64 -48.34 6.89
N SER A 19 67.52 -49.53 6.34
CA SER A 19 66.33 -50.13 5.79
C SER A 19 65.36 -50.56 6.88
N ASP A 20 64.11 -50.09 6.83
CA ASP A 20 62.98 -50.81 7.43
C ASP A 20 61.71 -50.66 6.56
N PRO A 21 61.12 -51.75 6.03
CA PRO A 21 59.96 -51.71 5.16
C PRO A 21 58.67 -51.88 5.96
N SER A 22 57.98 -50.78 6.25
CA SER A 22 56.55 -50.79 6.58
C SER A 22 55.91 -49.57 5.92
N GLY A 23 55.01 -49.73 4.97
CA GLY A 23 53.71 -50.33 5.22
C GLY A 23 52.73 -49.23 5.60
N LYS A 24 52.25 -48.49 4.59
CA LYS A 24 50.98 -47.77 4.50
C LYS A 24 50.30 -47.41 5.83
N ASP A 25 50.18 -46.12 6.13
CA ASP A 25 48.93 -45.53 6.63
C ASP A 25 49.02 -43.99 6.65
N ALA A 26 48.80 -43.36 5.49
CA ALA A 26 48.37 -41.97 5.45
C ALA A 26 46.97 -41.92 6.11
N PRO A 27 46.73 -41.06 7.11
CA PRO A 27 45.57 -41.22 7.96
C PRO A 27 44.29 -40.92 7.17
N LYS A 28 43.29 -41.81 7.30
CA LYS A 28 41.92 -41.81 6.74
C LYS A 28 41.07 -40.56 7.05
N THR A 29 41.69 -39.43 7.38
CA THR A 29 41.09 -38.18 7.87
C THR A 29 40.48 -37.32 6.77
N ALA A 30 40.89 -37.49 5.50
CA ALA A 30 40.30 -36.76 4.37
C ALA A 30 38.90 -37.28 4.03
N GLY A 31 38.69 -38.61 4.08
CA GLY A 31 37.37 -39.23 3.90
C GLY A 31 36.41 -38.93 5.05
N TYR A 32 36.92 -38.99 6.30
CA TYR A 32 36.14 -38.66 7.49
C TYR A 32 35.67 -37.20 7.50
N ARG A 33 36.56 -36.23 7.19
CA ARG A 33 36.19 -34.81 7.10
C ARG A 33 35.17 -34.51 5.99
N ARG A 34 35.21 -35.23 4.86
CA ARG A 34 34.21 -35.10 3.78
C ARG A 34 32.86 -35.70 4.18
N ALA A 35 32.87 -36.87 4.83
CA ALA A 35 31.66 -37.50 5.36
C ALA A 35 30.99 -36.65 6.46
N SER A 36 31.78 -36.04 7.37
CA SER A 36 31.27 -35.12 8.39
C SER A 36 30.68 -33.84 7.78
N ARG A 37 31.29 -33.28 6.73
CA ARG A 37 30.73 -32.12 6.01
C ARG A 37 29.41 -32.45 5.33
N LEU A 38 29.31 -33.62 4.70
CA LEU A 38 28.07 -34.08 4.08
C LEU A 38 26.96 -34.30 5.13
N ALA A 39 27.29 -34.93 6.25
CA ALA A 39 26.35 -35.14 7.35
C ALA A 39 25.86 -33.81 7.95
N ILE A 40 26.75 -32.81 8.10
CA ILE A 40 26.39 -31.46 8.55
C ILE A 40 25.48 -30.77 7.53
N MET A 41 25.79 -30.84 6.22
CA MET A 41 24.93 -30.24 5.19
C MET A 41 23.54 -30.87 5.16
N VAL A 42 23.44 -32.20 5.30
CA VAL A 42 22.16 -32.90 5.38
C VAL A 42 21.39 -32.47 6.63
N LEU A 43 22.06 -32.37 7.78
CA LEU A 43 21.45 -31.87 9.02
C LEU A 43 20.93 -30.44 8.85
N VAL A 44 21.71 -29.55 8.23
CA VAL A 44 21.30 -28.17 7.92
C VAL A 44 20.07 -28.16 7.01
N LEU A 45 20.03 -28.98 5.96
CA LEU A 45 18.87 -29.06 5.07
C LEU A 45 17.62 -29.63 5.77
N ILE A 46 17.77 -30.58 6.69
CA ILE A 46 16.64 -31.11 7.46
C ILE A 46 16.10 -30.07 8.46
N VAL A 47 17.00 -29.31 9.10
CA VAL A 47 16.62 -28.30 10.10
C VAL A 47 16.08 -27.03 9.44
N PHE A 48 16.76 -26.51 8.42
CA PHE A 48 16.42 -25.23 7.78
C PHE A 48 15.57 -25.39 6.52
N GLY A 49 15.61 -26.53 5.84
CA GLY A 49 14.86 -26.76 4.59
C GLY A 49 13.35 -26.59 4.75
N PRO A 50 12.68 -27.11 5.80
CA PRO A 50 11.26 -26.89 6.04
C PRO A 50 10.93 -25.41 6.33
N VAL A 51 11.82 -24.70 7.03
CA VAL A 51 11.67 -23.26 7.32
C VAL A 51 11.79 -22.46 6.04
N VAL A 52 12.80 -22.73 5.22
CA VAL A 52 12.99 -22.11 3.90
C VAL A 52 11.79 -22.41 3.01
N TRP A 53 11.37 -23.67 2.89
CA TRP A 53 10.20 -24.04 2.08
C TRP A 53 8.93 -23.30 2.50
N ARG A 54 8.74 -23.08 3.81
CA ARG A 54 7.57 -22.38 4.34
C ARG A 54 7.63 -20.85 4.21
N CYS A 55 8.82 -20.25 4.31
CA CYS A 55 8.98 -18.80 4.26
C CYS A 55 9.30 -18.26 2.86
N TRP A 56 9.97 -19.05 2.03
CA TRP A 56 10.49 -18.65 0.73
C TRP A 56 9.41 -18.08 -0.21
N PRO A 57 8.23 -18.71 -0.36
CA PRO A 57 7.21 -18.16 -1.26
C PRO A 57 6.74 -16.76 -0.84
N LYS A 58 6.62 -16.52 0.48
CA LYS A 58 6.24 -15.20 1.03
C LYS A 58 7.32 -14.15 0.82
N GLU A 59 8.59 -14.50 1.00
CA GLU A 59 9.68 -13.54 0.77
C GLU A 59 9.82 -13.20 -0.73
N VAL A 60 9.66 -14.18 -1.62
CA VAL A 60 9.63 -13.93 -3.06
C VAL A 60 8.45 -13.03 -3.43
N SER A 61 7.28 -13.30 -2.85
CA SER A 61 6.09 -12.47 -3.05
C SER A 61 6.32 -11.01 -2.60
N ARG A 62 6.89 -10.79 -1.40
CA ARG A 62 7.26 -9.44 -0.93
C ARG A 62 8.23 -8.73 -1.86
N TRP A 63 9.20 -9.44 -2.42
CA TRP A 63 10.13 -8.86 -3.39
C TRP A 63 9.41 -8.40 -4.66
N TYR A 64 8.45 -9.19 -5.16
CA TYR A 64 7.61 -8.76 -6.29
C TYR A 64 6.69 -7.59 -5.95
N VAL A 65 6.15 -7.51 -4.73
CA VAL A 65 5.40 -6.32 -4.27
C VAL A 65 6.30 -5.08 -4.29
N ALA A 66 7.53 -5.17 -3.78
CA ALA A 66 8.46 -4.05 -3.80
C ALA A 66 8.80 -3.58 -5.23
N ILE A 67 8.98 -4.51 -6.17
CA ILE A 67 9.15 -4.20 -7.60
C ILE A 67 7.91 -3.51 -8.15
N ALA A 68 6.71 -3.97 -7.77
CA ALA A 68 5.49 -3.35 -8.23
C ALA A 68 5.39 -1.89 -7.78
N THR A 69 5.69 -1.62 -6.51
CA THR A 69 5.71 -0.27 -5.96
C THR A 69 6.72 0.62 -6.71
N GLU A 70 7.95 0.14 -6.94
CA GLU A 70 8.97 0.89 -7.69
C GLU A 70 8.48 1.23 -9.10
N ARG A 71 7.93 0.24 -9.81
CA ARG A 71 7.40 0.45 -11.16
C ARG A 71 6.19 1.38 -11.19
N GLN A 72 5.33 1.33 -10.17
CA GLN A 72 4.19 2.24 -10.05
C GLN A 72 4.66 3.69 -9.84
N LEU A 73 5.70 3.90 -9.03
CA LEU A 73 6.31 5.22 -8.82
C LEU A 73 6.98 5.77 -10.09
N ASP A 74 7.55 4.89 -10.90
CA ASP A 74 8.12 5.24 -12.22
C ASP A 74 7.04 5.47 -13.31
N GLY A 75 5.75 5.30 -12.98
CA GLY A 75 4.64 5.36 -13.93
C GLY A 75 4.55 4.15 -14.87
N ASN A 76 5.36 3.11 -14.66
CA ASN A 76 5.28 1.84 -15.38
C ASN A 76 4.19 0.93 -14.78
N PHE A 77 2.95 1.34 -14.99
CA PHE A 77 1.73 0.67 -14.56
C PHE A 77 1.64 -0.80 -15.02
N SER A 78 1.95 -1.06 -16.30
CA SER A 78 1.94 -2.43 -16.86
C SER A 78 2.95 -3.36 -16.15
N GLY A 79 4.15 -2.84 -15.84
CA GLY A 79 5.17 -3.60 -15.15
C GLY A 79 4.82 -3.81 -13.67
N ALA A 80 4.15 -2.85 -13.04
CA ALA A 80 3.68 -2.97 -11.67
C ALA A 80 2.60 -4.06 -11.53
N GLU A 81 1.64 -4.09 -12.45
CA GLU A 81 0.56 -5.10 -12.48
C GLU A 81 1.12 -6.51 -12.71
N GLN A 82 2.08 -6.65 -13.63
CA GLN A 82 2.77 -7.93 -13.85
C GLN A 82 3.50 -8.41 -12.58
N ALA A 83 4.14 -7.49 -11.85
CA ALA A 83 4.83 -7.82 -10.61
C ALA A 83 3.85 -8.25 -9.52
N LEU A 84 2.71 -7.54 -9.33
CA LEU A 84 1.66 -7.95 -8.38
C LEU A 84 1.02 -9.29 -8.75
N THR A 85 0.84 -9.55 -10.04
CA THR A 85 0.35 -10.84 -10.52
C THR A 85 1.32 -11.98 -10.18
N MET A 86 2.63 -11.74 -10.30
CA MET A 86 3.64 -12.71 -9.86
C MET A 86 3.64 -12.86 -8.33
N ALA A 87 3.54 -11.76 -7.58
CA ALA A 87 3.46 -11.80 -6.12
C ALA A 87 2.28 -12.66 -5.64
N ALA A 88 1.09 -12.49 -6.24
CA ALA A 88 -0.10 -13.25 -5.92
C ALA A 88 0.07 -14.76 -6.22
N ARG A 89 0.80 -15.13 -7.27
CA ARG A 89 1.09 -16.53 -7.59
C ARG A 89 2.03 -17.19 -6.57
N TRP A 90 2.95 -16.44 -5.98
CA TRP A 90 3.91 -16.95 -5.00
C TRP A 90 3.35 -17.04 -3.58
N ASP A 91 2.38 -16.21 -3.23
CA ASP A 91 1.71 -16.23 -1.92
C ASP A 91 0.23 -16.60 -2.09
N ASP A 92 -0.05 -17.76 -2.68
CA ASP A 92 -1.38 -18.41 -2.85
C ASP A 92 -2.57 -17.44 -2.91
N GLU A 93 -2.52 -16.46 -3.82
CA GLU A 93 -3.51 -15.39 -3.98
C GLU A 93 -3.80 -14.64 -2.67
N SER A 94 -2.78 -14.13 -1.99
CA SER A 94 -2.97 -13.39 -0.74
C SER A 94 -3.90 -12.19 -0.91
N ALA A 95 -4.90 -12.09 -0.02
CA ALA A 95 -5.92 -11.04 -0.07
C ALA A 95 -5.31 -9.63 -0.11
N SER A 96 -4.21 -9.39 0.62
CA SER A 96 -3.54 -8.09 0.63
C SER A 96 -2.85 -7.74 -0.69
N ILE A 97 -2.42 -8.74 -1.47
CA ILE A 97 -1.77 -8.52 -2.77
C ILE A 97 -2.83 -8.21 -3.83
N LEU A 98 -3.95 -8.94 -3.80
CA LEU A 98 -5.09 -8.63 -4.65
C LEU A 98 -5.64 -7.23 -4.35
N GLN A 99 -5.69 -6.83 -3.08
CA GLN A 99 -6.06 -5.46 -2.72
C GLN A 99 -5.09 -4.41 -3.27
N GLN A 100 -3.78 -4.69 -3.30
CA GLN A 100 -2.80 -3.76 -3.88
C GLN A 100 -2.90 -3.71 -5.41
N ARG A 101 -3.20 -4.83 -6.06
CA ARG A 101 -3.44 -4.86 -7.51
C ARG A 101 -4.72 -4.12 -7.87
N GLY A 102 -5.78 -4.30 -7.08
CA GLY A 102 -6.99 -3.49 -7.17
C GLY A 102 -6.69 -2.00 -7.06
N ASP A 103 -5.90 -1.54 -6.08
CA ASP A 103 -5.56 -0.10 -5.95
C ASP A 103 -4.85 0.41 -7.21
N LEU A 104 -3.90 -0.37 -7.73
CA LEU A 104 -3.18 -0.04 -8.96
C LEU A 104 -4.12 0.05 -10.18
N LEU A 105 -5.17 -0.77 -10.21
CA LEU A 105 -6.19 -0.76 -11.26
C LEU A 105 -7.15 0.44 -11.11
N ILE A 106 -7.51 0.83 -9.87
CA ILE A 106 -8.23 2.08 -9.59
C ILE A 106 -7.43 3.29 -10.11
N ASP A 107 -6.13 3.35 -9.80
CA ASP A 107 -5.21 4.40 -10.31
C ASP A 107 -5.21 4.51 -11.85
N GLN A 108 -5.55 3.42 -12.56
CA GLN A 108 -5.59 3.34 -14.02
C GLN A 108 -7.00 3.55 -14.60
N GLY A 109 -8.02 3.77 -13.76
CA GLY A 109 -9.41 3.84 -14.18
C GLY A 109 -10.02 2.49 -14.60
N ARG A 110 -9.36 1.36 -14.28
CA ARG A 110 -9.82 0.00 -14.61
C ARG A 110 -10.66 -0.58 -13.47
N TYR A 111 -11.81 0.05 -13.24
CA TYR A 111 -12.62 -0.19 -12.04
C TYR A 111 -13.27 -1.58 -12.00
N GLU A 112 -13.67 -2.16 -13.14
CA GLU A 112 -14.24 -3.51 -13.18
C GLU A 112 -13.21 -4.58 -12.76
N GLU A 113 -11.98 -4.47 -13.26
CA GLU A 113 -10.90 -5.41 -12.91
C GLU A 113 -10.48 -5.24 -11.45
N ALA A 114 -10.45 -4.00 -10.95
CA ALA A 114 -10.22 -3.73 -9.53
C ALA A 114 -11.32 -4.35 -8.65
N PHE A 115 -12.58 -4.24 -9.07
CA PHE A 115 -13.72 -4.85 -8.37
C PHE A 115 -13.58 -6.37 -8.30
N ASP A 116 -13.21 -7.04 -9.40
CA ASP A 116 -12.98 -8.49 -9.42
C ASP A 116 -11.87 -8.91 -8.45
N ASP A 117 -10.77 -8.15 -8.39
CA ASP A 117 -9.69 -8.36 -7.43
C ASP A 117 -10.14 -8.21 -5.98
N TYR A 118 -10.94 -7.19 -5.68
CA TYR A 118 -11.49 -6.99 -4.34
C TYR A 118 -12.51 -8.07 -3.97
N VAL A 119 -13.34 -8.53 -4.91
CA VAL A 119 -14.24 -9.68 -4.69
C VAL A 119 -13.43 -10.90 -4.31
N ARG A 120 -12.35 -11.19 -5.04
CA ARG A 120 -11.47 -12.32 -4.73
C ARG A 120 -10.79 -12.14 -3.37
N ALA A 121 -10.29 -10.95 -3.06
CA ALA A 121 -9.68 -10.64 -1.77
C ALA A 121 -10.65 -10.86 -0.59
N VAL A 122 -11.92 -10.44 -0.73
CA VAL A 122 -12.97 -10.67 0.28
C VAL A 122 -13.29 -12.16 0.45
N GLN A 123 -13.27 -12.95 -0.63
CA GLN A 123 -13.46 -14.40 -0.54
C GLN A 123 -12.33 -15.08 0.26
N LEU A 124 -11.09 -14.60 0.09
CA LEU A 124 -9.91 -15.17 0.73
C LEU A 124 -9.78 -14.76 2.21
N ASN A 125 -10.20 -13.55 2.55
CA ASN A 125 -10.24 -13.07 3.92
C ASN A 125 -11.57 -12.34 4.23
N PRO A 126 -12.64 -13.07 4.53
CA PRO A 126 -13.98 -12.49 4.75
C PRO A 126 -14.07 -11.57 5.98
N ASP A 127 -13.15 -11.73 6.93
CA ASP A 127 -13.09 -10.98 8.18
C ASP A 127 -12.25 -9.70 8.08
N ASP A 128 -11.55 -9.47 6.96
CA ASP A 128 -10.83 -8.22 6.73
C ASP A 128 -11.80 -7.12 6.25
N PRO A 129 -12.03 -6.07 7.05
CA PRO A 129 -12.91 -4.98 6.63
C PRO A 129 -12.34 -4.22 5.43
N MET A 130 -11.01 -4.20 5.25
CA MET A 130 -10.38 -3.42 4.19
C MET A 130 -10.74 -3.95 2.81
N GLY A 131 -10.76 -5.27 2.61
CA GLY A 131 -11.22 -5.87 1.36
C GLY A 131 -12.65 -5.45 0.99
N ARG A 132 -13.56 -5.44 1.97
CA ARG A 132 -14.96 -5.02 1.75
C ARG A 132 -15.08 -3.51 1.49
N ILE A 133 -14.32 -2.70 2.23
CA ILE A 133 -14.23 -1.24 2.02
C ILE A 133 -13.79 -0.95 0.59
N LYS A 134 -12.68 -1.55 0.14
CA LYS A 134 -12.14 -1.35 -1.21
C LYS A 134 -13.11 -1.81 -2.30
N ARG A 135 -13.77 -2.95 -2.11
CA ARG A 135 -14.86 -3.40 -2.99
C ARG A 135 -15.99 -2.37 -3.09
N SER A 136 -16.40 -1.80 -1.96
CA SER A 136 -17.46 -0.79 -1.90
C SER A 136 -17.05 0.51 -2.58
N VAL A 137 -15.78 0.90 -2.50
CA VAL A 137 -15.21 2.04 -3.23
C VAL A 137 -15.19 1.77 -4.73
N ALA A 138 -14.75 0.59 -5.18
CA ALA A 138 -14.81 0.22 -6.60
C ALA A 138 -16.23 0.29 -7.17
N LEU A 139 -17.24 -0.15 -6.42
CA LEU A 139 -18.65 -0.01 -6.82
C LEU A 139 -19.08 1.45 -7.01
N GLN A 140 -18.54 2.38 -6.23
CA GLN A 140 -18.84 3.81 -6.37
C GLN A 140 -18.22 4.38 -7.66
N HIS A 141 -16.96 4.05 -7.96
CA HIS A 141 -16.33 4.44 -9.23
C HIS A 141 -17.04 3.85 -10.45
N LEU A 142 -17.62 2.64 -10.32
CA LEU A 142 -18.43 1.99 -11.35
C LEU A 142 -19.83 2.61 -11.54
N GLY A 143 -20.21 3.61 -10.74
CA GLY A 143 -21.58 4.15 -10.74
C GLY A 143 -22.64 3.19 -10.17
N ARG A 144 -22.22 2.06 -9.59
CA ARG A 144 -23.08 1.02 -9.00
C ARG A 144 -23.46 1.40 -7.56
N HIS A 145 -24.01 2.60 -7.39
CA HIS A 145 -24.24 3.22 -6.07
C HIS A 145 -25.20 2.42 -5.18
N ALA A 146 -26.23 1.80 -5.75
CA ALA A 146 -27.16 0.95 -5.00
C ALA A 146 -26.45 -0.25 -4.35
N GLU A 147 -25.57 -0.92 -5.10
CA GLU A 147 -24.78 -2.04 -4.59
C GLU A 147 -23.73 -1.58 -3.58
N ALA A 148 -23.11 -0.40 -3.80
CA ALA A 148 -22.20 0.19 -2.82
C ALA A 148 -22.92 0.47 -1.49
N ILE A 149 -24.16 1.00 -1.53
CA ILE A 149 -24.98 1.24 -0.34
C ILE A 149 -25.24 -0.05 0.43
N GLU A 150 -25.58 -1.14 -0.25
CA GLU A 150 -25.79 -2.45 0.39
C GLU A 150 -24.52 -2.94 1.08
N GLU A 151 -23.38 -2.87 0.40
CA GLU A 151 -22.07 -3.26 0.95
C GLU A 151 -21.68 -2.42 2.18
N TRP A 152 -21.87 -1.10 2.12
CA TRP A 152 -21.59 -0.22 3.25
C TRP A 152 -22.52 -0.49 4.45
N LEU A 153 -23.79 -0.84 4.20
CA LEU A 153 -24.74 -1.24 5.24
C LEU A 153 -24.30 -2.53 5.94
N GLU A 154 -23.77 -3.50 5.20
CA GLU A 154 -23.21 -4.72 5.79
C GLU A 154 -22.01 -4.39 6.68
N ILE A 155 -21.04 -3.61 6.19
CA ILE A 155 -19.86 -3.21 6.97
C ILE A 155 -20.30 -2.46 8.23
N LYS A 156 -21.21 -1.49 8.11
CA LYS A 156 -21.79 -0.73 9.23
C LYS A 156 -22.40 -1.65 10.28
N THR A 157 -23.07 -2.72 9.86
CA THR A 157 -23.74 -3.67 10.75
C THR A 157 -22.74 -4.59 11.45
N LEU A 158 -21.81 -5.18 10.69
CA LEU A 158 -20.80 -6.10 11.20
C LEU A 158 -19.82 -5.44 12.17
N TRP A 159 -19.47 -4.17 11.92
CA TRP A 159 -18.40 -3.47 12.63
C TRP A 159 -18.87 -2.48 13.69
N ARG A 160 -20.18 -2.35 13.91
CA ARG A 160 -20.78 -1.43 14.89
C ARG A 160 -20.09 -1.48 16.26
N ASP A 161 -19.86 -2.69 16.77
CA ASP A 161 -19.29 -2.90 18.10
C ASP A 161 -17.86 -3.48 18.05
N ARG A 162 -17.32 -3.76 16.85
CA ARG A 162 -16.01 -4.41 16.66
C ARG A 162 -14.87 -3.43 16.41
N GLY A 163 -15.16 -2.24 15.88
CA GLY A 163 -14.13 -1.24 15.60
C GLY A 163 -14.71 0.11 15.24
N GLN A 164 -14.58 1.08 16.15
CA GLN A 164 -15.12 2.44 15.98
C GLN A 164 -14.65 3.12 14.69
N GLU A 165 -13.38 2.92 14.30
CA GLU A 165 -12.84 3.53 13.08
C GLU A 165 -13.47 2.92 11.82
N VAL A 166 -13.56 1.60 11.74
CA VAL A 166 -14.20 0.90 10.61
C VAL A 166 -15.68 1.27 10.53
N PHE A 167 -16.36 1.36 11.67
CA PHE A 167 -17.75 1.80 11.74
C PHE A 167 -17.93 3.23 11.21
N ALA A 168 -17.03 4.15 11.58
CA ALA A 168 -17.07 5.52 11.07
C ALA A 168 -16.75 5.61 9.58
N ILE A 169 -15.78 4.83 9.07
CA ILE A 169 -15.49 4.72 7.65
C ILE A 169 -16.72 4.19 6.88
N ALA A 170 -17.40 3.18 7.43
CA ALA A 170 -18.59 2.62 6.80
C ALA A 170 -19.76 3.61 6.74
N LEU A 171 -19.96 4.40 7.80
CA LEU A 171 -20.94 5.49 7.79
C LEU A 171 -20.60 6.57 6.77
N ASN A 172 -19.32 6.92 6.64
CA ASN A 172 -18.86 7.90 5.65
C ASN A 172 -19.07 7.40 4.22
N GLY A 173 -18.63 6.17 3.92
CA GLY A 173 -18.79 5.56 2.61
C GLY A 173 -20.26 5.40 2.21
N LEU A 174 -21.12 5.07 3.17
CA LEU A 174 -22.57 5.01 2.94
C LEU A 174 -23.16 6.38 2.60
N ALA A 175 -22.79 7.43 3.34
CA ALA A 175 -23.22 8.80 3.07
C ALA A 175 -22.75 9.27 1.67
N TYR A 176 -21.49 8.98 1.32
CA TYR A 176 -20.94 9.34 0.01
C TYR A 176 -21.61 8.57 -1.13
N ALA A 177 -21.83 7.26 -0.99
CA ALA A 177 -22.55 6.47 -1.99
C ALA A 177 -23.99 6.95 -2.21
N ARG A 178 -24.68 7.40 -1.15
CA ARG A 178 -26.01 8.04 -1.27
C ARG A 178 -25.95 9.38 -2.00
N ALA A 179 -24.95 10.20 -1.69
CA ALA A 179 -24.75 11.49 -2.33
C ALA A 179 -24.50 11.34 -3.85
N LEU A 180 -23.65 10.38 -4.25
CA LEU A 180 -23.37 10.09 -5.65
C LEU A 180 -24.60 9.54 -6.41
N GLY A 181 -25.40 8.72 -5.76
CA GLY A 181 -26.63 8.16 -6.34
C GLY A 181 -27.85 9.09 -6.30
N ASP A 182 -27.67 10.38 -6.00
CA ASP A 182 -28.73 11.38 -5.77
C ASP A 182 -29.88 10.84 -4.88
N SER A 183 -29.49 10.09 -3.85
CA SER A 183 -30.39 9.50 -2.87
C SER A 183 -30.49 10.41 -1.65
N ASP A 184 -31.53 10.19 -0.82
CA ASP A 184 -31.84 10.91 0.42
C ASP A 184 -30.64 11.64 1.10
N LEU A 185 -30.45 12.91 0.73
CA LEU A 185 -29.31 13.73 1.15
C LEU A 185 -29.39 14.10 2.64
N ASP A 186 -30.59 14.13 3.21
CA ASP A 186 -30.78 14.37 4.65
C ASP A 186 -30.30 13.15 5.44
N LEU A 187 -30.64 11.94 5.00
CA LEU A 187 -30.11 10.72 5.59
C LEU A 187 -28.59 10.61 5.43
N ALA A 188 -28.05 10.95 4.25
CA ALA A 188 -26.60 10.97 4.03
C ALA A 188 -25.90 11.94 5.00
N LEU A 189 -26.48 13.12 5.23
CA LEU A 189 -25.96 14.11 6.17
C LEU A 189 -25.98 13.58 7.62
N ASP A 190 -27.04 12.90 8.03
CA ASP A 190 -27.11 12.26 9.34
C ASP A 190 -26.05 11.17 9.52
N GLU A 191 -25.81 10.37 8.47
CA GLU A 191 -24.82 9.29 8.49
C GLU A 191 -23.39 9.82 8.62
N VAL A 192 -23.00 10.85 7.85
CA VAL A 192 -21.68 11.47 7.98
C VAL A 192 -21.51 12.24 9.29
N ASN A 193 -22.57 12.88 9.80
CA ASN A 193 -22.54 13.51 11.13
C ASN A 193 -22.29 12.48 12.24
N ARG A 194 -22.87 11.29 12.13
CA ARG A 194 -22.57 10.17 13.02
C ARG A 194 -21.14 9.68 12.82
N ALA A 195 -20.64 9.57 11.59
CA ALA A 195 -19.25 9.19 11.32
C ALA A 195 -18.27 10.10 12.08
N LEU A 196 -18.47 11.42 12.02
CA LEU A 196 -17.66 12.44 12.71
C LEU A 196 -17.73 12.37 14.25
N GLN A 197 -18.72 11.70 14.83
CA GLN A 197 -18.83 11.45 16.28
C GLN A 197 -18.02 10.23 16.72
N PHE A 198 -17.97 9.17 15.90
CA PHE A 198 -17.30 7.91 16.24
C PHE A 198 -15.87 7.78 15.72
N GLY A 199 -15.53 8.52 14.66
CA GLY A 199 -14.23 8.46 13.98
C GLY A 199 -13.56 9.82 13.82
N GLY A 200 -12.56 9.87 12.93
CA GLY A 200 -11.79 11.09 12.68
C GLY A 200 -10.80 11.42 13.80
N ARG A 201 -10.26 10.40 14.49
CA ARG A 201 -9.12 10.57 15.40
C ARG A 201 -7.85 10.93 14.63
N ARG A 202 -7.69 10.35 13.44
CA ARG A 202 -6.62 10.66 12.51
C ARG A 202 -7.02 11.86 11.63
N PRO A 203 -6.12 12.82 11.37
CA PRO A 203 -6.40 13.97 10.52
C PRO A 203 -6.99 13.60 9.16
N GLU A 204 -6.49 12.52 8.54
CA GLU A 204 -6.89 12.03 7.22
C GLU A 204 -8.33 11.52 7.23
N SER A 205 -8.64 10.66 8.21
CA SER A 205 -9.98 10.11 8.42
C SER A 205 -11.00 11.22 8.69
N ARG A 206 -10.62 12.22 9.51
CA ARG A 206 -11.50 13.36 9.79
C ARG A 206 -11.69 14.26 8.57
N ALA A 207 -10.63 14.51 7.80
CA ALA A 207 -10.70 15.32 6.60
C ALA A 207 -11.58 14.67 5.54
N ALA A 208 -11.47 13.35 5.32
CA ALA A 208 -12.35 12.62 4.40
C ALA A 208 -13.84 12.74 4.80
N MET A 209 -14.14 12.68 6.10
CA MET A 209 -15.53 12.86 6.57
C MET A 209 -16.05 14.29 6.42
N LEU A 210 -15.20 15.29 6.66
CA LEU A 210 -15.55 16.69 6.40
C LEU A 210 -15.72 16.95 4.92
N ASP A 211 -14.89 16.37 4.07
CA ASP A 211 -15.01 16.45 2.62
C ASP A 211 -16.34 15.88 2.12
N THR A 212 -16.69 14.66 2.56
CA THR A 212 -18.00 14.04 2.25
C THR A 212 -19.17 14.91 2.74
N ARG A 213 -19.11 15.45 3.95
CA ARG A 213 -20.16 16.32 4.48
C ARG A 213 -20.26 17.64 3.73
N GLY A 214 -19.13 18.24 3.38
CA GLY A 214 -19.04 19.44 2.56
C GLY A 214 -19.67 19.22 1.19
N TYR A 215 -19.37 18.09 0.54
CA TYR A 215 -19.99 17.69 -0.72
C TYR A 215 -21.51 17.50 -0.61
N ILE A 216 -22.00 16.86 0.46
CA ILE A 216 -23.45 16.73 0.71
C ILE A 216 -24.11 18.10 0.90
N HIS A 217 -23.50 19.02 1.66
CA HIS A 217 -24.00 20.39 1.80
C HIS A 217 -24.03 21.13 0.46
N PHE A 218 -23.01 20.92 -0.39
CA PHE A 218 -22.95 21.47 -1.74
C PHE A 218 -24.13 20.97 -2.59
N LEU A 219 -24.39 19.66 -2.63
CA LEU A 219 -25.53 19.08 -3.36
C LEU A 219 -26.88 19.60 -2.86
N ARG A 220 -26.99 19.91 -1.56
CA ARG A 220 -28.19 20.54 -0.97
C ARG A 220 -28.30 22.05 -1.24
N GLY A 221 -27.30 22.67 -1.85
CA GLY A 221 -27.23 24.11 -2.10
C GLY A 221 -26.83 24.96 -0.88
N ASP A 222 -26.41 24.34 0.23
CA ASP A 222 -25.92 25.04 1.43
C ASP A 222 -24.44 25.35 1.28
N TYR A 223 -24.15 26.31 0.41
CA TYR A 223 -22.78 26.67 0.05
C TYR A 223 -21.92 27.19 1.22
N PRO A 224 -22.44 27.97 2.18
CA PRO A 224 -21.68 28.37 3.36
C PRO A 224 -21.22 27.18 4.22
N ALA A 225 -22.10 26.21 4.50
CA ALA A 225 -21.73 25.02 5.26
C ALA A 225 -20.75 24.14 4.47
N ALA A 226 -20.98 23.96 3.17
CA ALA A 226 -20.10 23.22 2.28
C ALA A 226 -18.67 23.78 2.31
N ARG A 227 -18.52 25.09 2.13
CA ARG A 227 -17.24 25.77 2.18
C ARG A 227 -16.54 25.59 3.51
N GLN A 228 -17.26 25.75 4.62
CA GLN A 228 -16.67 25.62 5.95
C GLN A 228 -16.03 24.24 6.17
N ASP A 229 -16.69 23.18 5.73
CA ASP A 229 -16.17 21.83 5.90
C ASP A 229 -15.03 21.52 4.94
N LEU A 230 -15.14 21.92 3.67
CA LEU A 230 -14.09 21.75 2.67
C LEU A 230 -12.82 22.53 3.04
N ASP A 231 -12.94 23.78 3.50
CA ASP A 231 -11.81 24.57 3.98
C ASP A 231 -11.08 23.85 5.14
N ARG A 232 -11.84 23.29 6.09
CA ARG A 232 -11.25 22.54 7.22
C ARG A 232 -10.59 21.23 6.79
N ALA A 233 -11.17 20.52 5.82
CA ALA A 233 -10.61 19.28 5.28
C ALA A 233 -9.28 19.57 4.58
N ILE A 234 -9.27 20.54 3.66
CA ILE A 234 -8.09 20.98 2.91
C ILE A 234 -7.00 21.47 3.87
N ASP A 235 -7.31 22.36 4.80
CA ASP A 235 -6.34 22.89 5.76
C ASP A 235 -5.67 21.80 6.60
N SER A 236 -6.43 20.76 6.96
CA SER A 236 -5.91 19.61 7.71
C SER A 236 -4.97 18.78 6.83
N MET A 237 -5.37 18.48 5.60
CA MET A 237 -4.60 17.63 4.70
C MET A 237 -3.35 18.31 4.12
N GLU A 238 -3.41 19.61 3.83
CA GLU A 238 -2.23 20.40 3.45
C GLU A 238 -1.18 20.38 4.57
N ARG A 239 -1.60 20.47 5.84
CA ARG A 239 -0.69 20.31 6.99
C ARG A 239 -0.07 18.92 7.04
N VAL A 240 -0.85 17.86 6.81
CA VAL A 240 -0.33 16.48 6.75
C VAL A 240 0.66 16.32 5.60
N LEU A 241 0.34 16.86 4.42
CA LEU A 241 1.17 16.81 3.22
C LEU A 241 2.52 17.51 3.44
N VAL A 242 2.51 18.73 3.99
CA VAL A 242 3.73 19.50 4.29
C VAL A 242 4.58 18.77 5.33
N ASN A 243 3.96 18.28 6.40
CA ASN A 243 4.67 17.54 7.45
C ASN A 243 5.33 16.28 6.88
N THR A 244 4.60 15.51 6.08
CA THR A 244 5.09 14.28 5.44
C THR A 244 6.22 14.59 4.46
N SER A 245 6.13 15.68 3.70
CA SER A 245 7.17 16.13 2.77
C SER A 245 8.44 16.60 3.47
N GLY A 246 8.31 17.20 4.66
CA GLY A 246 9.42 17.76 5.44
C GLY A 246 10.15 16.76 6.34
N LEU A 247 9.71 15.49 6.39
CA LEU A 247 10.34 14.46 7.22
C LEU A 247 11.74 14.12 6.70
N LYS A 248 12.77 14.51 7.48
CA LYS A 248 14.18 14.20 7.19
C LYS A 248 14.56 12.73 7.45
N SER A 249 13.79 12.04 8.30
CA SER A 249 14.03 10.66 8.71
C SER A 249 12.75 9.86 8.49
N TYR A 250 12.43 9.59 7.23
CA TYR A 250 11.42 8.61 6.86
C TYR A 250 12.04 7.21 6.85
N PRO A 251 11.34 6.15 7.32
CA PRO A 251 11.89 4.80 7.36
C PRO A 251 12.43 4.32 6.01
N ASP A 252 11.72 4.61 4.91
CA ASP A 252 12.13 4.36 3.53
C ASP A 252 11.69 5.54 2.62
N PRO A 253 12.60 6.20 1.88
CA PRO A 253 12.24 7.24 0.91
C PRO A 253 11.18 6.83 -0.12
N ARG A 254 11.10 5.53 -0.46
CA ARG A 254 10.13 5.00 -1.42
C ARG A 254 8.72 4.93 -0.83
N GLU A 255 8.64 4.49 0.42
CA GLU A 255 7.40 4.51 1.19
C GLU A 255 6.90 5.94 1.37
N GLN A 256 7.81 6.88 1.67
CA GLN A 256 7.49 8.31 1.73
C GLN A 256 6.90 8.80 0.41
N GLN A 257 7.50 8.42 -0.72
CA GLN A 257 7.02 8.86 -2.03
C GLN A 257 5.63 8.30 -2.35
N GLN A 258 5.36 7.05 -1.98
CA GLN A 258 4.05 6.44 -2.15
C GLN A 258 2.98 7.10 -1.27
N ASP A 259 3.31 7.36 0.00
CA ASP A 259 2.42 8.05 0.94
C ASP A 259 2.13 9.49 0.45
N LEU A 260 3.15 10.18 -0.04
CA LEU A 260 3.00 11.50 -0.64
C LEU A 260 2.12 11.47 -1.89
N LYS A 261 2.20 10.42 -2.73
CA LYS A 261 1.33 10.26 -3.89
C LYS A 261 -0.14 10.15 -3.44
N GLN A 262 -0.43 9.30 -2.45
CA GLN A 262 -1.78 9.14 -1.91
C GLN A 262 -2.30 10.42 -1.26
N LEU A 263 -1.47 11.09 -0.46
CA LEU A 263 -1.85 12.36 0.17
C LEU A 263 -2.14 13.45 -0.86
N LYS A 264 -1.31 13.58 -1.90
CA LYS A 264 -1.55 14.54 -2.99
C LYS A 264 -2.86 14.25 -3.71
N HIS A 265 -3.17 12.97 -3.97
CA HIS A 265 -4.44 12.59 -4.56
C HIS A 265 -5.61 13.02 -3.69
N HIS A 266 -5.62 12.67 -2.39
CA HIS A 266 -6.68 13.09 -1.48
C HIS A 266 -6.84 14.62 -1.40
N VAL A 267 -5.74 15.37 -1.35
CA VAL A 267 -5.78 16.84 -1.36
C VAL A 267 -6.36 17.35 -2.67
N ALA A 268 -5.98 16.77 -3.82
CA ALA A 268 -6.51 17.16 -5.12
C ALA A 268 -8.03 16.93 -5.22
N VAL A 269 -8.54 15.81 -4.72
CA VAL A 269 -9.99 15.54 -4.66
C VAL A 269 -10.73 16.61 -3.85
N MET A 270 -10.21 16.99 -2.67
CA MET A 270 -10.83 18.01 -1.83
C MET A 270 -10.84 19.40 -2.50
N TYR A 271 -9.75 19.78 -3.17
CA TYR A 271 -9.72 21.01 -3.97
C TYR A 271 -10.72 20.94 -5.13
N TYR A 272 -10.86 19.79 -5.78
CA TYR A 272 -11.83 19.61 -6.85
C TYR A 272 -13.28 19.77 -6.35
N HIS A 273 -13.64 19.17 -5.22
CA HIS A 273 -14.95 19.39 -4.59
C HIS A 273 -15.22 20.87 -4.29
N ARG A 274 -14.21 21.59 -3.76
CA ARG A 274 -14.35 23.01 -3.47
C ARG A 274 -14.41 23.88 -4.73
N ALA A 275 -13.75 23.47 -5.81
CA ALA A 275 -13.89 24.10 -7.12
C ALA A 275 -15.34 23.97 -7.64
N LEU A 276 -15.93 22.76 -7.61
CA LEU A 276 -17.32 22.54 -8.02
C LEU A 276 -18.31 23.40 -7.22
N LEU A 277 -18.07 23.51 -5.91
CA LEU A 277 -18.81 24.41 -5.04
C LEU A 277 -18.69 25.86 -5.52
N PHE A 278 -17.46 26.36 -5.72
CA PHE A 278 -17.25 27.76 -6.13
C PHE A 278 -17.82 28.07 -7.50
N GLU A 279 -17.75 27.15 -8.47
CA GLU A 279 -18.39 27.31 -9.78
C GLU A 279 -19.90 27.47 -9.63
N SER A 280 -20.53 26.62 -8.81
CA SER A 280 -21.98 26.65 -8.58
C SER A 280 -22.44 27.84 -7.72
N TRP A 281 -21.54 28.40 -6.91
CA TRP A 281 -21.76 29.62 -6.13
C TRP A 281 -21.50 30.90 -6.95
N GLY A 282 -20.87 30.80 -8.12
CA GLY A 282 -20.52 31.94 -8.97
C GLY A 282 -19.18 32.60 -8.64
N GLU A 283 -18.37 31.98 -7.78
CA GLU A 283 -17.04 32.45 -7.36
C GLU A 283 -15.94 31.91 -8.30
N LEU A 284 -16.05 32.24 -9.59
CA LEU A 284 -15.26 31.63 -10.67
C LEU A 284 -13.73 31.80 -10.51
N GLU A 285 -13.28 32.90 -9.91
CA GLU A 285 -11.85 33.10 -9.64
C GLU A 285 -11.31 32.14 -8.57
N LEU A 286 -12.12 31.84 -7.55
CA LEU A 286 -11.74 30.89 -6.50
C LEU A 286 -11.74 29.47 -7.05
N ALA A 287 -12.75 29.11 -7.86
CA ALA A 287 -12.77 27.84 -8.57
C ALA A 287 -11.52 27.65 -9.43
N ALA A 288 -11.15 28.64 -10.24
CA ALA A 288 -9.97 28.58 -11.09
C ALA A 288 -8.66 28.38 -10.28
N ARG A 289 -8.55 28.97 -9.09
CA ARG A 289 -7.40 28.77 -8.19
C ARG A 289 -7.34 27.34 -7.65
N ASP A 290 -8.48 26.78 -7.26
CA ASP A 290 -8.54 25.40 -6.77
C ASP A 290 -8.20 24.41 -7.89
N LEU A 291 -8.75 24.60 -9.10
CA LEU A 291 -8.41 23.79 -10.27
C LEU A 291 -6.94 23.93 -10.68
N HIS A 292 -6.32 25.10 -10.46
CA HIS A 292 -4.89 25.27 -10.65
C HIS A 292 -4.10 24.44 -9.62
N ARG A 293 -4.52 24.46 -8.35
CA ARG A 293 -3.88 23.68 -7.29
C ARG A 293 -3.96 22.17 -7.54
N VAL A 294 -5.08 21.66 -8.05
CA VAL A 294 -5.24 20.27 -8.50
C VAL A 294 -4.14 19.89 -9.50
N ARG A 295 -3.87 20.76 -10.50
CA ARG A 295 -2.81 20.54 -11.49
C ARG A 295 -1.41 20.61 -10.91
N GLU A 296 -1.15 21.52 -9.96
CA GLU A 296 0.14 21.57 -9.24
C GLU A 296 0.43 20.29 -8.46
N LEU A 297 -0.61 19.61 -7.97
CA LEU A 297 -0.49 18.32 -7.28
C LEU A 297 -0.24 17.15 -8.24
N GLY A 298 -0.32 17.38 -9.56
CA GLY A 298 -0.04 16.41 -10.62
C GLY A 298 -1.27 15.69 -11.15
N PHE A 299 -2.47 16.25 -10.95
CA PHE A 299 -3.74 15.65 -11.35
C PHE A 299 -4.49 16.53 -12.34
N GLU A 300 -5.22 15.90 -13.27
CA GLU A 300 -6.14 16.63 -14.14
C GLU A 300 -7.49 16.79 -13.44
N PRO A 301 -8.08 18.00 -13.42
CA PRO A 301 -9.41 18.17 -12.86
C PRO A 301 -10.48 17.46 -13.69
N GLY A 302 -11.39 16.73 -13.04
CA GLY A 302 -12.53 16.10 -13.67
C GLY A 302 -13.09 14.94 -12.85
N ASP A 303 -14.16 14.34 -13.36
CA ASP A 303 -14.92 13.29 -12.65
C ASP A 303 -14.11 12.01 -12.35
N HIS A 304 -12.96 11.83 -13.02
CA HIS A 304 -12.06 10.72 -12.76
C HIS A 304 -11.25 10.88 -11.47
N LEU A 305 -11.35 12.03 -10.78
CA LEU A 305 -10.77 12.24 -9.45
C LEU A 305 -11.61 11.65 -8.33
N PHE A 306 -12.91 11.39 -8.57
CA PHE A 306 -13.81 10.77 -7.60
C PHE A 306 -13.50 9.30 -7.39
#